data_AF-A0AAP8KK86-F1
#
_entry.id   AF-A0AAP8KK86-F1
#
_cell.length_a   1.000
_cell.length_b   1.000
_cell.length_c   1.000
_cell.angle_alpha   90.00
_cell.angle_beta   90.00
_cell.angle_gamma   90.00
#
_symmetry.space_group_name_H-M   'P 1'
#
loop_
_entity.id
_entity.type
_entity.pdbx_description
1 polymer ?
#
loop_
_entity_poly.entity_id
_entity_poly.type
_entity_poly.pdbx_seq_one_letter_code
_entity_poly.pdbx_strand_id
1 'polypeptide(L)'
;ALGIGIANKVLMLENSTYSVISPEGAAALLWKDSNLAKIAAETMKITAHDIKQLGIIDDVISEPLGGAHKDVEQQALAIKSAFVAQLDSLESL
;
A
#
# COMPACT_ATOMS: atom_id res chain seq x y z
N ALA A 1 5.75 2.29 9.53
CA ALA A 1 5.90 2.56 8.10
C ALA A 1 6.62 3.88 7.85
N LEU A 2 6.07 5.03 8.28
CA LEU A 2 6.59 6.35 7.89
C LEU A 2 8.07 6.62 8.26
N GLY A 3 8.56 6.13 9.40
CA GLY A 3 9.95 6.36 9.83
C GLY A 3 11.05 5.86 8.88
N ILE A 4 10.70 4.95 7.95
CA ILE A 4 11.57 4.47 6.87
C ILE A 4 10.93 4.69 5.48
N GLY A 5 9.81 5.39 5.42
CA GLY A 5 8.99 5.58 4.22
C GLY A 5 9.19 6.94 3.54
N ILE A 6 10.16 7.74 3.98
CA ILE A 6 10.52 8.99 3.32
C ILE A 6 11.44 8.65 2.16
N ALA A 7 10.87 8.61 0.95
CA ALA A 7 11.57 8.23 -0.27
C ALA A 7 11.20 9.14 -1.44
N ASN A 8 12.05 9.21 -2.48
CA ASN A 8 11.74 9.91 -3.72
C ASN A 8 10.57 9.28 -4.48
N LYS A 9 10.44 7.95 -4.36
CA LYS A 9 9.38 7.14 -4.97
C LYS A 9 8.83 6.17 -3.94
N VAL A 10 7.51 6.11 -3.82
CA VAL A 10 6.79 5.21 -2.90
C VAL A 10 5.90 4.28 -3.71
N LEU A 11 6.04 2.98 -3.47
CA LEU A 11 5.32 1.90 -4.17
C LEU A 11 4.54 1.08 -3.14
N MET A 12 3.39 0.54 -3.55
CA MET A 12 2.63 -0.42 -2.74
C MET A 12 2.25 -1.64 -3.56
N LEU A 13 2.23 -2.82 -2.94
CA LEU A 13 1.59 -3.99 -3.56
C LEU A 13 0.08 -3.82 -3.53
N GLU A 14 -0.64 -4.37 -4.50
CA GLU A 14 -2.08 -4.12 -4.67
C GLU A 14 -2.94 -4.50 -3.44
N ASN A 15 -2.55 -5.53 -2.67
CA ASN A 15 -3.24 -5.94 -1.44
C ASN A 15 -2.58 -5.38 -0.17
N SER A 16 -1.51 -4.58 -0.28
CA SER A 16 -0.92 -3.90 0.87
C SER A 16 -1.77 -2.72 1.33
N THR A 17 -1.73 -2.44 2.63
CA THR A 17 -2.48 -1.34 3.25
C THR A 17 -1.55 -0.29 3.84
N TYR A 18 -1.93 0.98 3.74
CA TYR A 18 -1.24 2.09 4.41
C TYR A 18 -2.27 2.91 5.19
N SER A 19 -2.08 3.03 6.51
CA SER A 19 -2.98 3.80 7.38
C SER A 19 -2.20 4.49 8.50
N VAL A 20 -2.75 5.61 8.98
CA VAL A 20 -2.24 6.34 10.15
C VAL A 20 -2.56 5.63 11.47
N ILE A 21 -3.66 4.89 11.50
CA ILE A 21 -4.15 4.12 12.65
C ILE A 21 -4.70 2.78 12.18
N SER A 22 -4.65 1.74 13.01
CA SER A 22 -5.29 0.47 12.64
C SER A 22 -6.82 0.65 12.51
N PRO A 23 -7.49 -0.09 11.61
CA PRO A 23 -8.93 -0.04 11.47
C PRO A 23 -9.70 -0.32 12.76
N GLU A 24 -9.21 -1.25 13.58
CA GLU A 24 -9.80 -1.60 14.89
C GLU A 24 -9.70 -0.42 15.87
N GLY A 25 -8.57 0.31 15.85
CA GLY A 25 -8.37 1.50 16.66
C GLY A 25 -9.29 2.65 16.25
N ALA A 26 -9.41 2.89 14.94
CA ALA A 26 -10.37 3.86 14.41
C ALA A 26 -11.82 3.48 14.76
N ALA A 27 -12.18 2.20 14.62
CA ALA A 27 -13.50 1.68 14.96
C ALA A 27 -13.86 1.92 16.43
N ALA A 28 -12.94 1.57 17.35
CA ALA A 28 -13.12 1.80 18.77
C ALA A 28 -13.18 3.28 19.16
N LEU A 29 -12.40 4.14 18.51
CA LEU A 29 -12.37 5.58 18.82
C LEU A 29 -13.59 6.34 18.29
N LEU A 30 -13.94 6.14 17.02
CA LEU A 30 -15.01 6.89 16.37
C LEU A 30 -16.39 6.29 16.63
N TRP A 31 -16.51 4.96 16.66
CA TRP A 31 -17.78 4.26 16.78
C TRP A 31 -17.97 3.52 18.10
N LYS A 32 -16.97 3.54 19.01
CA LYS A 32 -17.02 2.84 20.32
C LYS A 32 -17.23 1.32 20.18
N ASP A 33 -16.94 0.76 19.01
CA ASP A 33 -17.13 -0.66 18.69
C ASP A 33 -16.01 -1.11 17.74
N SER A 34 -15.13 -1.99 18.24
CA SER A 34 -14.02 -2.54 17.44
C SER A 34 -14.47 -3.47 16.33
N ASN A 35 -15.70 -4.00 16.39
CA ASN A 35 -16.23 -4.89 15.34
C ASN A 35 -16.52 -4.15 14.03
N LEU A 36 -16.54 -2.80 14.07
CA LEU A 36 -16.74 -1.95 12.90
C LEU A 36 -15.43 -1.66 12.14
N ALA A 37 -14.37 -2.43 12.38
CA ALA A 37 -13.07 -2.30 11.70
C ALA A 37 -13.18 -2.30 10.17
N LYS A 38 -14.08 -3.13 9.60
CA LYS A 38 -14.32 -3.15 8.15
C LYS A 38 -14.81 -1.79 7.62
N ILE A 39 -15.80 -1.20 8.28
CA ILE A 39 -16.34 0.12 7.91
C ILE A 39 -15.27 1.19 8.08
N ALA A 40 -14.50 1.12 9.17
CA ALA A 40 -13.40 2.04 9.42
C ALA A 40 -12.33 1.97 8.31
N ALA A 41 -11.92 0.77 7.90
CA ALA A 41 -10.95 0.56 6.82
C ALA A 41 -11.42 1.15 5.49
N GLU A 42 -12.69 0.88 5.11
CA GLU A 42 -13.30 1.40 3.89
C GLU A 42 -13.43 2.93 3.92
N THR A 43 -13.81 3.50 5.07
CA THR A 43 -13.96 4.95 5.26
C THR A 43 -12.61 5.67 5.19
N MET A 44 -11.56 5.06 5.75
CA MET A 44 -10.21 5.63 5.77
C MET A 44 -9.45 5.43 4.45
N LYS A 45 -9.97 4.64 3.50
CA LYS A 45 -9.39 4.49 2.16
C LYS A 45 -7.93 4.01 2.19
N ILE A 46 -7.69 2.91 2.90
CA ILE A 46 -6.33 2.43 3.24
C ILE A 46 -5.67 1.54 2.18
N THR A 47 -6.35 1.27 1.05
CA THR A 47 -5.88 0.33 0.02
C THR A 47 -4.88 0.98 -0.93
N ALA A 48 -3.98 0.20 -1.52
CA ALA A 48 -2.99 0.72 -2.48
C ALA A 48 -3.61 1.57 -3.60
N HIS A 49 -4.76 1.16 -4.14
CA HIS A 49 -5.46 1.91 -5.18
C HIS A 49 -6.04 3.24 -4.67
N ASP A 50 -6.64 3.26 -3.48
CA ASP A 50 -7.12 4.49 -2.87
C ASP A 50 -5.96 5.48 -2.65
N ILE A 51 -4.86 5.01 -2.07
CA ILE A 51 -3.69 5.84 -1.76
C ILE A 51 -3.03 6.38 -3.05
N LYS A 52 -3.03 5.60 -4.14
CA LYS A 52 -2.58 6.07 -5.46
C LYS A 52 -3.52 7.11 -6.05
N GLN A 53 -4.84 6.95 -5.92
CA GLN A 53 -5.81 7.96 -6.36
C GLN A 53 -5.66 9.28 -5.60
N LEU A 54 -5.21 9.23 -4.35
CA LEU A 54 -4.91 10.41 -3.53
C LEU A 54 -3.54 11.04 -3.86
N GLY A 55 -2.74 10.42 -4.74
CA GLY A 55 -1.42 10.92 -5.15
C GLY A 55 -0.33 10.80 -4.06
N ILE A 56 -0.54 9.93 -3.07
CA ILE A 56 0.40 9.73 -1.96
C ILE A 56 1.52 8.74 -2.33
N ILE A 57 1.23 7.80 -3.24
CA ILE A 57 2.20 6.84 -3.80
C ILE A 57 2.31 6.99 -5.31
N ASP A 58 3.45 6.61 -5.87
CA ASP A 58 3.75 6.73 -7.29
C ASP A 58 3.18 5.57 -8.12
N ASP A 59 3.22 4.35 -7.57
CA ASP A 59 2.74 3.16 -8.30
C ASP A 59 2.17 2.05 -7.42
N VAL A 60 1.36 1.20 -8.04
CA VAL A 60 0.81 -0.03 -7.46
C VAL A 60 1.34 -1.22 -8.23
N ILE A 61 1.96 -2.16 -7.52
CA ILE A 61 2.50 -3.40 -8.07
C ILE A 61 1.45 -4.48 -7.92
N SER A 62 0.95 -5.03 -9.02
CA SER A 62 -0.04 -6.11 -9.00
C SER A 62 0.53 -7.39 -8.39
N GLU A 63 -0.34 -8.16 -7.74
CA GLU A 63 -0.02 -9.44 -7.12
C GLU A 63 -0.45 -10.60 -8.04
N PRO A 64 0.15 -11.80 -7.89
CA PRO A 64 -0.36 -13.01 -8.52
C PRO A 64 -1.82 -13.25 -8.11
N LEU A 65 -2.56 -13.98 -8.95
CA LEU A 65 -3.95 -14.32 -8.66
C LEU A 65 -4.06 -15.03 -7.30
N GLY A 66 -4.78 -14.40 -6.36
CA GLY A 66 -4.93 -14.89 -4.98
C GLY A 66 -3.90 -14.35 -3.97
N GLY A 67 -3.00 -13.46 -4.38
CA GLY A 67 -2.07 -12.70 -3.52
C GLY A 67 -0.60 -13.09 -3.69
N ALA A 68 0.30 -12.20 -3.24
CA ALA A 68 1.77 -12.32 -3.33
C ALA A 68 2.33 -13.64 -2.80
N HIS A 69 1.68 -14.21 -1.78
CA HIS A 69 2.09 -15.46 -1.16
C HIS A 69 1.86 -16.70 -2.04
N LYS A 70 1.10 -16.58 -3.14
CA LYS A 70 0.85 -17.68 -4.08
C LYS A 70 2.04 -17.94 -5.00
N ASP A 71 2.76 -16.88 -5.36
CA ASP A 71 3.93 -16.97 -6.21
C ASP A 71 4.92 -15.85 -5.84
N VAL A 72 5.79 -16.15 -4.88
CA VAL A 72 6.77 -15.19 -4.36
C VAL A 72 7.83 -14.85 -5.40
N GLU A 73 8.17 -15.79 -6.29
CA GLU A 73 9.17 -15.56 -7.34
C GLU A 73 8.63 -14.57 -8.37
N GLN A 74 7.41 -14.82 -8.87
CA GLN A 74 6.72 -13.91 -9.76
C GLN A 74 6.58 -12.51 -9.13
N GLN A 75 6.23 -12.45 -7.84
CA GLN A 75 6.08 -11.17 -7.16
C GLN A 75 7.41 -10.44 -6.97
N ALA A 76 8.49 -11.16 -6.67
CA ALA A 76 9.82 -10.57 -6.56
C ALA A 76 10.29 -10.00 -7.90
N LEU A 77 9.99 -10.66 -9.02
CA LEU A 77 10.29 -10.15 -10.35
C LEU A 77 9.50 -8.88 -10.68
N ALA A 78 8.21 -8.83 -10.33
CA ALA A 78 7.40 -7.62 -10.48
C ALA A 78 7.95 -6.44 -9.66
N ILE A 79 8.33 -6.69 -8.40
CA ILE A 79 8.97 -5.70 -7.53
C ILE A 79 10.30 -5.22 -8.13
N LYS A 80 11.16 -6.15 -8.57
CA LYS A 80 12.44 -5.82 -9.18
C LYS A 80 12.28 -4.94 -10.42
N SER A 81 11.33 -5.27 -11.29
CA SER A 81 11.03 -4.48 -12.49
C SER A 81 10.59 -3.07 -12.12
N ALA A 82 9.72 -2.92 -11.11
CA ALA A 82 9.29 -1.62 -10.64
C ALA A 82 10.44 -0.80 -10.03
N PHE A 83 11.31 -1.44 -9.23
CA PHE A 83 12.47 -0.76 -8.64
C PHE A 83 13.44 -0.22 -9.69
N VAL A 84 13.75 -1.00 -10.71
CA VAL A 84 14.61 -0.55 -11.82
C VAL A 84 13.97 0.64 -12.53
N ALA A 85 12.69 0.53 -12.91
CA ALA A 85 11.99 1.62 -13.59
C ALA A 85 11.93 2.92 -12.78
N GLN A 86 11.65 2.82 -11.47
CA GLN A 86 11.61 4.01 -10.61
C GLN A 86 13.01 4.60 -10.37
N LEU A 87 14.04 3.78 -10.24
CA LEU A 87 15.41 4.25 -10.09
C LEU A 87 15.92 4.95 -11.36
N ASP A 88 15.67 4.36 -12.54
CA ASP A 88 16.03 4.94 -13.83
C ASP A 88 15.36 6.31 -14.03
N SER A 89 14.11 6.47 -13.57
CA SER A 89 13.40 7.75 -13.63
C SER A 89 14.05 8.87 -12.83
N LEU A 90 14.93 8.52 -11.87
CA LEU A 90 15.65 9.45 -11.01
C LEU A 90 17.10 9.69 -11.46
N GLU A 91 17.63 8.89 -12.39
CA GLU A 91 19.05 8.99 -12.80
C GLU A 91 19.37 10.31 -13.52
N SER A 92 18.40 10.89 -14.23
CA SER A 92 18.56 12.14 -14.99
C SER A 92 18.01 13.39 -14.29
N LEU A 93 17.64 13.29 -13.01
CA LEU A 93 17.14 14.39 -12.18
C LEU A 93 18.29 15.08 -11.45
#